data_AF-B7QFJ7-F1
#
_entry.id   AF-B7QFJ7-F1
#
_cell.length_a   1.000
_cell.length_b   1.000
_cell.length_c   1.000
_cell.angle_alpha   90.00
_cell.angle_beta   90.00
_cell.angle_gamma   90.00
#
_symmetry.space_group_name_H-M   'P 1'
#
loop_
_entity.id
_entity.type
_entity.pdbx_description
1 polymer ?
#
loop_
_entity_poly.entity_id
_entity_poly.type
_entity_poly.pdbx_seq_one_letter_code
_entity_poly.pdbx_strand_id
1 'polypeptide(L)'
;DFQQVFARKGFVYILRGRLFFRLGAVHDGSGPISYIPGHPGAKKCPWSDGYIMSYIDSGEKNFRFSVCTNEQIRILLRNRDERCIGLSSEQDLTSKSSKLPGQTISGSTFCEARYPSWEDVKYHVVSL
;
A
#
# COMPACT_ATOMS: atom_id res chain seq x y z
N ASP A 1 12.75 7.11 -2.35
CA ASP A 1 11.96 5.98 -2.86
C ASP A 1 10.65 5.88 -2.06
N PHE A 2 9.52 6.23 -2.70
CA PHE A 2 8.19 6.31 -2.07
C PHE A 2 7.75 4.96 -1.49
N GLN A 3 8.12 3.85 -2.13
CA GLN A 3 7.77 2.50 -1.67
C GLN A 3 8.41 2.13 -0.33
N GLN A 4 9.68 2.51 -0.12
CA GLN A 4 10.40 2.21 1.11
C GLN A 4 9.81 2.92 2.33
N VAL A 5 9.19 4.10 2.15
CA VAL A 5 8.56 4.83 3.25
C VAL A 5 7.28 4.12 3.71
N PHE A 6 6.47 3.62 2.77
CA PHE A 6 5.23 2.90 3.08
C PHE A 6 5.47 1.50 3.63
N ALA A 7 6.47 0.76 3.13
CA ALA A 7 6.75 -0.59 3.60
C ALA A 7 7.37 -0.63 5.01
N ARG A 8 8.10 0.43 5.42
CA ARG A 8 8.80 0.50 6.71
C ARG A 8 7.94 0.93 7.89
N LYS A 9 6.88 1.70 7.65
CA LYS A 9 5.90 2.05 8.69
C LYS A 9 4.77 1.03 8.58
N GLY A 10 4.45 0.32 9.66
CA GLY A 10 3.64 -0.91 9.73
C GLY A 10 2.17 -0.81 9.33
N PHE A 11 1.83 0.21 8.56
CA PHE A 11 0.55 0.54 7.98
C PHE A 11 0.20 -0.31 6.74
N VAL A 12 0.89 -1.44 6.54
CA VAL A 12 0.88 -2.10 5.23
C VAL A 12 -0.37 -2.94 4.97
N TYR A 13 -1.11 -3.40 5.99
CA TYR A 13 -2.27 -4.28 5.76
C TYR A 13 -3.62 -3.55 5.71
N ILE A 14 -3.90 -2.58 6.59
CA ILE A 14 -5.27 -2.06 6.76
C ILE A 14 -5.65 -0.98 5.72
N LEU A 15 -4.68 -0.22 5.20
CA LEU A 15 -4.94 0.89 4.25
C LEU A 15 -4.43 0.62 2.82
N ARG A 16 -3.99 -0.61 2.56
CA ARG A 16 -3.14 -1.01 1.43
C ARG A 16 -3.64 -0.51 0.07
N GLY A 17 -4.85 -0.87 -0.34
CA GLY A 17 -5.41 -0.47 -1.64
C GLY A 17 -6.04 0.93 -1.67
N ARG A 18 -6.56 1.42 -0.53
CA ARG A 18 -7.37 2.64 -0.49
C ARG A 18 -6.55 3.91 -0.75
N LEU A 19 -5.30 3.91 -0.28
CA LEU A 19 -4.39 5.03 -0.55
C LEU A 19 -4.03 5.11 -2.04
N PHE A 20 -3.62 4.01 -2.64
CA PHE A 20 -3.19 4.01 -4.05
C PHE A 20 -4.35 4.20 -5.01
N PHE A 21 -5.56 3.76 -4.63
CA PHE A 21 -6.78 4.10 -5.35
C PHE A 21 -7.00 5.62 -5.44
N ARG A 22 -6.72 6.39 -4.36
CA ARG A 22 -6.76 7.87 -4.40
C ARG A 22 -5.66 8.47 -5.27
N LEU A 23 -4.59 7.72 -5.52
CA LEU A 23 -3.52 8.06 -6.46
C LEU A 23 -3.78 7.49 -7.88
N GLY A 24 -5.02 7.10 -8.17
CA GLY A 24 -5.44 6.68 -9.50
C GLY A 24 -4.98 5.27 -9.87
N ALA A 25 -4.53 4.44 -8.93
CA ALA A 25 -4.22 3.05 -9.21
C ALA A 25 -5.46 2.15 -9.06
N VAL A 26 -5.78 1.37 -10.09
CA VAL A 26 -6.77 0.29 -10.01
C VAL A 26 -6.15 -1.02 -9.53
N HIS A 27 -7.00 -1.98 -9.18
CA HIS A 27 -6.58 -3.35 -8.93
C HIS A 27 -5.88 -3.95 -10.14
N ASP A 28 -4.84 -4.75 -9.91
CA ASP A 28 -4.18 -5.51 -10.97
C ASP A 28 -5.21 -6.39 -11.71
N GLY A 29 -5.15 -6.39 -13.05
CA GLY A 29 -6.15 -7.01 -13.92
C GLY A 29 -7.32 -6.10 -14.33
N SER A 30 -7.49 -4.94 -13.71
CA SER A 30 -8.61 -4.04 -14.01
C SER A 30 -8.41 -3.16 -15.25
N GLY A 31 -9.51 -2.68 -15.82
CA GLY A 31 -9.52 -1.75 -16.94
C GLY A 31 -9.12 -0.31 -16.57
N PRO A 32 -9.00 0.58 -17.57
CA PRO A 32 -8.65 1.98 -17.34
C PRO A 32 -9.80 2.80 -16.72
N ILE A 33 -9.45 3.90 -16.05
CA ILE A 33 -10.39 4.89 -15.50
C ILE A 33 -10.59 6.02 -16.52
N SER A 34 -11.84 6.33 -16.87
CA SER A 34 -12.18 7.26 -17.96
C SER A 34 -11.86 8.74 -17.66
N TYR A 35 -11.95 9.18 -16.42
CA TYR A 35 -11.72 10.59 -16.05
C TYR A 35 -10.24 10.95 -15.85
N ILE A 36 -9.32 9.99 -15.97
CA ILE A 36 -7.87 10.24 -15.93
C ILE A 36 -7.36 10.12 -17.38
N PRO A 37 -6.97 11.23 -18.03
CA PRO A 37 -6.48 11.18 -19.41
C PRO A 37 -5.28 10.24 -19.56
N GLY A 38 -5.34 9.35 -20.55
CA GLY A 38 -4.26 8.40 -20.85
C GLY A 38 -4.08 7.28 -19.82
N HIS A 39 -5.04 7.05 -18.93
CA HIS A 39 -4.94 6.01 -17.92
C HIS A 39 -4.85 4.60 -18.56
N PRO A 40 -3.81 3.80 -18.27
CA PRO A 40 -3.56 2.54 -18.97
C PRO A 40 -4.37 1.36 -18.39
N GLY A 41 -4.91 1.52 -17.17
CA GLY A 41 -5.46 0.41 -16.41
C GLY A 41 -4.36 -0.54 -15.94
N ALA A 42 -4.73 -1.78 -15.63
CA ALA A 42 -3.81 -2.80 -15.15
C ALA A 42 -4.06 -4.18 -15.75
N LYS A 43 -4.76 -4.30 -16.90
CA LYS A 43 -5.04 -5.59 -17.56
C LYS A 43 -3.78 -6.42 -17.85
N LYS A 44 -2.63 -5.78 -18.07
CA LYS A 44 -1.34 -6.44 -18.33
C LYS A 44 -0.63 -6.95 -17.06
N CYS A 45 -1.12 -6.57 -15.87
CA CYS A 45 -0.61 -7.07 -14.59
C CYS A 45 -1.63 -8.04 -14.01
N PRO A 46 -1.37 -9.36 -14.06
CA PRO A 46 -2.27 -10.34 -13.48
C PRO A 46 -2.38 -10.17 -11.96
N TRP A 47 -3.59 -10.30 -11.42
CA TRP A 47 -3.79 -10.40 -9.98
C TRP A 47 -3.02 -11.58 -9.37
N SER A 48 -2.81 -12.67 -10.12
CA SER A 48 -2.00 -13.82 -9.67
C SER A 48 -0.56 -13.49 -9.28
N ASP A 49 -0.01 -12.35 -9.72
CA ASP A 49 1.35 -11.94 -9.40
C ASP A 49 1.54 -11.49 -7.95
N GLY A 50 0.44 -11.21 -7.24
CA GLY A 50 0.44 -10.93 -5.80
C GLY A 50 1.12 -9.63 -5.41
N TYR A 51 1.11 -8.60 -6.28
CA TYR A 51 1.55 -7.26 -5.90
C TYR A 51 0.51 -6.54 -5.01
N ILE A 52 0.88 -5.39 -4.44
CA ILE A 52 0.08 -4.68 -3.42
C ILE A 52 -1.36 -4.29 -3.84
N MET A 53 -1.66 -4.25 -5.15
CA MET A 53 -2.99 -3.97 -5.69
C MET A 53 -3.72 -5.25 -6.16
N SER A 54 -3.19 -6.42 -5.85
CA SER A 54 -3.81 -7.74 -6.09
C SER A 54 -4.88 -8.08 -5.03
N TYR A 55 -5.75 -9.03 -5.37
CA TYR A 55 -6.64 -9.72 -4.42
C TYR A 55 -5.94 -10.87 -3.65
N ILE A 56 -4.77 -11.31 -4.09
CA ILE A 56 -3.96 -12.32 -3.42
C ILE A 56 -3.12 -11.64 -2.35
N ASP A 57 -3.31 -12.04 -1.10
CA ASP A 57 -2.59 -11.51 0.05
C ASP A 57 -1.57 -12.55 0.57
N SER A 58 -0.51 -12.77 -0.20
CA SER A 58 0.58 -13.69 0.13
C SER A 58 1.94 -13.27 -0.46
N GLY A 59 3.01 -13.62 0.24
CA GLY A 59 4.38 -13.45 -0.24
C GLY A 59 4.92 -12.01 -0.20
N GLU A 60 6.17 -11.85 -0.60
CA GLU A 60 6.90 -10.58 -0.48
C GLU A 60 6.45 -9.51 -1.48
N LYS A 61 5.93 -9.92 -2.64
CA LYS A 61 5.46 -9.01 -3.69
C LYS A 61 4.29 -8.16 -3.23
N ASN A 62 3.52 -8.65 -2.26
CA ASN A 62 2.39 -7.94 -1.71
C ASN A 62 2.80 -6.58 -1.12
N PHE A 63 4.07 -6.40 -0.76
CA PHE A 63 4.61 -5.14 -0.22
C PHE A 63 5.18 -4.21 -1.30
N ARG A 64 4.97 -4.51 -2.60
CA ARG A 64 5.56 -3.79 -3.73
C ARG A 64 4.50 -3.40 -4.76
N PHE A 65 4.72 -2.29 -5.47
CA PHE A 65 3.90 -1.94 -6.64
C PHE A 65 4.20 -2.86 -7.81
N SER A 66 3.15 -3.23 -8.55
CA SER A 66 3.30 -3.74 -9.90
C SER A 66 3.80 -2.63 -10.83
N VAL A 67 4.28 -3.02 -12.01
CA VAL A 67 4.63 -2.05 -13.06
C VAL A 67 3.42 -1.20 -13.47
N CYS A 68 2.21 -1.78 -13.44
CA CYS A 68 0.97 -1.08 -13.75
C CYS A 68 0.63 -0.02 -12.70
N THR A 69 0.75 -0.35 -11.41
CA THR A 69 0.51 0.63 -10.33
C THR A 69 1.46 1.82 -10.45
N ASN A 70 2.75 1.58 -10.70
CA ASN A 70 3.74 2.64 -10.90
C ASN A 70 3.41 3.56 -12.08
N GLU A 71 2.98 2.98 -13.21
CA GLU A 71 2.63 3.73 -14.41
C GLU A 71 1.41 4.62 -14.21
N GLN A 72 0.36 4.08 -13.57
CA GLN A 72 -0.88 4.82 -13.28
C GLN A 72 -0.63 6.02 -12.36
N ILE A 73 0.13 5.82 -11.27
CA ILE A 73 0.49 6.92 -10.36
C ILE A 73 1.27 8.00 -11.11
N ARG A 74 2.22 7.64 -11.98
CA ARG A 74 2.98 8.61 -12.78
C ARG A 74 2.08 9.41 -13.73
N ILE A 75 1.13 8.75 -14.39
CA ILE A 75 0.19 9.42 -15.31
C ILE A 75 -0.72 10.37 -14.52
N LEU A 76 -1.23 9.95 -13.37
CA LEU A 76 -2.01 10.85 -12.53
C LEU A 76 -1.20 12.10 -12.14
N LEU A 77 0.03 11.91 -11.64
CA LEU A 77 0.88 13.02 -11.22
C LEU A 77 1.21 13.97 -12.37
N ARG A 78 1.45 13.46 -13.58
CA ARG A 78 1.66 14.28 -14.80
C ARG A 78 0.43 15.08 -15.20
N ASN A 79 -0.76 14.55 -14.92
CA ASN A 79 -2.04 15.20 -15.23
C ASN A 79 -2.52 16.14 -14.11
N ARG A 80 -1.72 16.37 -13.07
CA ARG A 80 -2.06 17.26 -11.95
C ARG A 80 -1.25 18.54 -12.05
N ASP A 81 -1.90 19.63 -11.66
CA ASP A 81 -1.24 20.92 -11.49
C ASP A 81 -0.18 20.81 -10.38
N GLU A 82 1.00 21.39 -10.62
CA GLU A 82 2.11 21.38 -9.65
C GLU A 82 1.68 21.96 -8.30
N ARG A 83 0.76 22.92 -8.27
CA ARG A 83 0.23 23.52 -7.03
C ARG A 83 -0.49 22.51 -6.14
N CYS A 84 -1.01 21.40 -6.69
CA CYS A 84 -1.66 20.35 -5.90
C CYS A 84 -0.67 19.33 -5.33
N ILE A 85 0.48 19.13 -5.99
CA ILE A 85 1.46 18.08 -5.64
C ILE A 85 2.73 18.62 -4.98
N GLY A 86 3.01 19.91 -5.14
CA GLY A 86 4.16 20.61 -4.55
C GLY A 86 3.94 21.13 -3.13
N LEU A 87 2.78 20.85 -2.53
CA LEU A 87 2.49 21.24 -1.15
C LEU A 87 3.24 20.33 -0.17
N SER A 88 4.09 20.92 0.65
CA SER A 88 4.72 20.27 1.80
C SER A 88 4.01 20.65 3.10
N SER A 89 3.86 19.68 4.01
CA SER A 89 3.47 19.97 5.39
C SER A 89 4.58 20.75 6.09
N GLU A 90 4.22 21.81 6.84
CA GLU A 90 5.18 22.49 7.72
C GLU A 90 5.67 21.58 8.87
N GLN A 91 4.86 20.58 9.23
CA GLN A 91 5.26 19.54 10.17
C GLN A 91 5.88 18.36 9.41
N ASP A 92 7.16 18.11 9.69
CA ASP A 92 7.83 16.89 9.26
C ASP A 92 7.43 15.71 10.18
N LEU A 93 6.34 15.04 9.83
CA LEU A 93 5.92 13.78 10.45
C LEU A 93 6.74 12.57 9.94
N THR A 94 7.77 12.80 9.13
CA THR A 94 8.64 11.74 8.61
C THR A 94 9.72 11.32 9.59
N SER A 95 9.67 11.79 10.85
CA SER A 95 10.59 11.35 11.92
C SER A 95 10.84 9.84 11.80
N LYS A 96 12.09 9.52 11.45
CA LYS A 96 12.49 8.17 11.11
C LYS A 96 12.67 7.43 12.43
N SER A 97 11.64 6.71 12.85
CA SER A 97 11.84 5.65 13.84
C SER A 97 12.83 4.64 13.24
N SER A 98 13.92 4.36 13.95
CA SER A 98 14.82 3.25 13.63
C SER A 98 14.19 1.89 13.97
N LYS A 99 13.13 1.89 14.81
CA LYS A 99 12.40 0.68 15.19
C LYS A 99 11.37 0.33 14.13
N LEU A 100 11.39 -0.93 13.72
CA LEU A 100 10.39 -1.53 12.85
C LEU A 100 9.07 -1.74 13.62
N PRO A 101 7.94 -1.84 12.93
CA PRO A 101 6.63 -2.04 13.55
C PRO A 101 6.60 -3.25 14.49
N GLY A 102 7.18 -4.38 14.07
CA GLY A 102 7.29 -5.59 14.90
C GLY A 102 8.22 -5.45 16.12
N GLN A 103 8.99 -4.38 16.22
CA GLN A 103 9.78 -4.02 17.41
C GLN A 103 9.04 -3.03 18.32
N THR A 104 7.92 -2.47 17.85
CA THR A 104 7.11 -1.48 18.59
C THR A 104 5.75 -2.01 19.02
N ILE A 105 5.19 -2.98 18.29
CA ILE A 105 3.93 -3.64 18.61
C ILE A 105 4.20 -5.11 18.96
N SER A 106 3.59 -5.59 20.04
CA SER A 106 3.65 -7.02 20.38
C SER A 106 2.81 -7.83 19.38
N GLY A 107 3.13 -9.12 19.21
CA GLY A 107 2.32 -10.01 18.37
C GLY A 107 0.86 -10.08 18.83
N SER A 108 0.62 -10.11 20.14
CA SER A 108 -0.73 -10.12 20.73
C SER A 108 -1.52 -8.85 20.35
N THR A 109 -0.92 -7.68 20.54
CA THR A 109 -1.55 -6.39 20.21
C THR A 109 -1.85 -6.28 18.71
N PHE A 110 -0.98 -6.81 17.85
CA PHE A 110 -1.24 -6.86 16.42
C PHE A 110 -2.46 -7.74 16.10
N CYS A 111 -2.54 -8.93 16.70
CA CYS A 111 -3.65 -9.85 16.47
C CYS A 111 -4.99 -9.28 16.96
N GLU A 112 -5.03 -8.70 18.16
CA GLU A 112 -6.22 -8.01 18.70
C GLU A 112 -6.69 -6.87 17.77
N ALA A 113 -5.77 -6.03 17.30
CA ALA A 113 -6.10 -4.94 16.39
C ALA A 113 -6.58 -5.43 15.01
N ARG A 114 -6.08 -6.59 14.55
CA ARG A 114 -6.46 -7.19 13.26
C ARG A 114 -7.79 -7.93 13.32
N TYR A 115 -8.15 -8.49 14.47
CA TYR A 115 -9.35 -9.30 14.69
C TYR A 115 -10.18 -8.76 15.88
N PRO A 116 -10.67 -7.51 15.81
CA PRO A 116 -11.31 -6.85 16.95
C PRO A 116 -12.65 -7.47 17.35
N SER A 117 -13.26 -8.28 16.47
CA SER A 117 -14.55 -8.95 16.73
C SER A 117 -14.39 -10.38 17.24
N TRP A 118 -13.17 -10.86 17.47
CA TRP A 118 -12.90 -12.22 17.91
C TRP A 118 -12.53 -12.21 19.39
N GLU A 119 -13.20 -13.02 20.19
CA GLU A 119 -12.83 -13.23 21.59
C GLU A 119 -11.62 -14.19 21.67
N ASP A 120 -10.74 -13.98 22.66
CA ASP A 120 -9.59 -14.85 22.96
C ASP A 120 -8.55 -15.06 21.84
N VAL A 121 -8.29 -14.05 21.02
CA VAL A 121 -7.22 -14.08 20.01
C VAL A 121 -5.84 -14.19 20.67
N LYS A 122 -5.05 -15.19 20.27
CA LYS A 122 -3.69 -15.44 20.80
C LYS A 122 -2.63 -15.40 19.71
N TYR A 123 -1.55 -14.70 20.00
CA TYR A 123 -0.35 -14.74 19.20
C TYR A 123 0.54 -15.93 19.61
N HIS A 124 0.98 -16.72 18.62
CA HIS A 124 1.89 -17.83 18.82
C HIS A 124 3.13 -17.66 17.96
N VAL A 125 4.31 -17.78 18.58
CA VAL A 125 5.57 -17.85 17.85
C VAL A 125 5.74 -19.26 17.32
N VAL A 126 5.66 -19.43 16.00
CA VAL A 126 6.01 -20.69 15.35
C VAL A 126 7.53 -20.66 15.15
N SER A 127 8.23 -21.55 15.85
CA SER A 127 9.66 -21.77 15.60
C SER A 127 9.78 -22.58 14.32
N LEU A 128 10.49 -22.05 13.32
CA LEU A 128 10.81 -22.74 12.07
C LEU A 128 12.07 -23.60 12.24
#